data_AF-A0A2N9WUJ0-F1
#
_entry.id   AF-A0A2N9WUJ0-F1
#
_cell.length_a   1.000
_cell.length_b   1.000
_cell.length_c   1.000
_cell.angle_alpha   90.00
_cell.angle_beta   90.00
_cell.angle_gamma   90.00
#
_symmetry.space_group_name_H-M   'P 1'
#
loop_
_entity.id
_entity.type
_entity.pdbx_description
1 polymer ?
#
loop_
_entity_poly.entity_id
_entity_poly.type
_entity_poly.pdbx_seq_one_letter_code
_entity_poly.pdbx_strand_id
1 'polypeptide(L)'
;MRLLNNVLKHLLCIWLGLTGAICIASGMSVDERAFIEFIEQQFSVQATVERIPAEQVHTIVSRNLDRRLEKLIIKVDGINLRIMPINNTVTPIQLALLELSYLDEVTAAQALRQLGKSRYFQHSKILIPFSVVQAGHQLLIVFTENTENSRATAVVKNFPTEVCSECRSKSGKT
;
A
#
# COMPACT_ATOMS: atom_id res chain seq x y z
N MET A 1 -33.41 -8.87 -41.24
CA MET A 1 -32.33 -8.06 -40.66
C MET A 1 -32.50 -7.86 -39.14
N ARG A 2 -32.54 -8.94 -38.33
CA ARG A 2 -32.49 -8.85 -36.86
C ARG A 2 -31.37 -9.69 -36.22
N LEU A 3 -30.67 -10.49 -37.02
CA LEU A 3 -29.56 -11.34 -36.57
C LEU A 3 -28.21 -10.60 -36.48
N LEU A 4 -28.01 -9.49 -37.21
CA LEU A 4 -26.74 -8.75 -37.15
C LEU A 4 -26.57 -7.95 -35.85
N ASN A 5 -27.66 -7.56 -35.19
CA ASN A 5 -27.59 -6.68 -34.01
C ASN A 5 -27.20 -7.40 -32.71
N ASN A 6 -27.39 -8.71 -32.63
CA ASN A 6 -27.00 -9.48 -31.45
C ASN A 6 -25.53 -9.93 -31.52
N VAL A 7 -24.98 -10.13 -32.72
CA VAL A 7 -23.55 -10.43 -32.89
C VAL A 7 -22.69 -9.21 -32.58
N LEU A 8 -23.15 -8.00 -32.92
CA LEU A 8 -22.43 -6.77 -32.60
C LEU A 8 -22.42 -6.46 -31.09
N LYS A 9 -23.51 -6.78 -30.36
CA LYS A 9 -23.56 -6.65 -28.89
C LYS A 9 -22.67 -7.68 -28.18
N HIS A 10 -22.52 -8.89 -28.71
CA HIS A 10 -21.60 -9.87 -28.14
C HIS A 10 -20.13 -9.61 -28.48
N LEU A 11 -19.84 -8.98 -29.62
CA LEU A 11 -18.48 -8.51 -29.92
C LEU A 11 -18.06 -7.31 -29.07
N LEU A 12 -19.00 -6.42 -28.70
CA LEU A 12 -18.70 -5.32 -27.76
C LEU A 12 -18.49 -5.78 -26.31
N CYS A 13 -18.96 -6.97 -25.92
CA CYS A 13 -18.72 -7.52 -24.59
C CYS A 13 -17.45 -8.39 -24.48
N ILE A 14 -16.84 -8.78 -25.61
CA ILE A 14 -15.62 -9.62 -25.62
C ILE A 14 -14.35 -8.77 -25.79
N TRP A 15 -14.48 -7.48 -26.14
CA TRP A 15 -13.35 -6.53 -26.17
C TRP A 15 -13.07 -5.81 -24.83
N LEU A 16 -13.70 -6.24 -23.74
CA LEU A 16 -13.35 -5.84 -22.36
C LEU A 16 -12.27 -6.73 -21.74
N GLY A 17 -11.68 -7.66 -22.51
CA GLY A 17 -10.75 -8.67 -21.99
C GLY A 17 -9.29 -8.59 -22.44
N LEU A 18 -8.86 -7.63 -23.28
CA LEU A 18 -7.52 -7.73 -23.88
C LEU A 18 -6.78 -6.44 -24.28
N THR A 19 -7.28 -5.26 -23.95
CA THR A 19 -6.50 -4.02 -24.15
C THR A 19 -6.55 -3.17 -22.89
N GLY A 20 -5.46 -3.20 -22.13
CA GLY A 20 -5.41 -2.57 -20.83
C GLY A 20 -4.26 -2.99 -19.93
N ALA A 21 -3.35 -3.86 -20.39
CA ALA A 21 -1.95 -3.79 -19.95
C ALA A 21 -1.31 -2.50 -20.53
N ILE A 22 -1.93 -1.35 -20.28
CA ILE A 22 -1.14 -0.14 -20.14
C ILE A 22 -0.48 -0.36 -18.80
N CYS A 23 0.72 -0.92 -18.83
CA CYS A 23 1.70 -0.65 -17.80
C CYS A 23 1.82 0.88 -17.75
N ILE A 24 0.94 1.51 -16.98
CA ILE A 24 1.26 2.79 -16.39
C ILE A 24 2.44 2.40 -15.51
N ALA A 25 3.64 2.58 -16.06
CA ALA A 25 4.83 2.75 -15.26
C ALA A 25 4.64 4.05 -14.46
N SER A 26 3.66 4.05 -13.54
CA SER A 26 3.80 4.78 -12.30
C SER A 26 4.94 4.04 -11.63
N GLY A 27 6.17 4.48 -11.91
CA GLY A 27 7.37 3.83 -11.41
C GLY A 27 7.17 3.60 -9.93
N MET A 28 7.09 2.34 -9.51
CA MET A 28 7.05 2.00 -8.10
C MET A 28 8.21 2.71 -7.42
N SER A 29 7.93 3.34 -6.28
CA SER A 29 8.98 4.00 -5.53
C SER A 29 10.00 2.94 -5.07
N VAL A 30 11.24 3.39 -4.82
CA VAL A 30 12.29 2.50 -4.30
C VAL A 30 11.85 1.87 -2.97
N ASP A 31 11.14 2.65 -2.14
CA ASP A 31 10.67 2.19 -0.84
C ASP A 31 9.50 1.19 -0.98
N GLU A 32 8.59 1.37 -1.94
CA GLU A 32 7.56 0.37 -2.27
C GLU A 32 8.15 -0.96 -2.75
N ARG A 33 9.15 -0.90 -3.63
CA ARG A 33 9.84 -2.10 -4.10
C ARG A 33 10.53 -2.82 -2.94
N ALA A 34 11.26 -2.08 -2.11
CA ALA A 34 11.91 -2.64 -0.93
C ALA A 34 10.90 -3.28 0.05
N PHE A 35 9.72 -2.68 0.20
CA PHE A 35 8.64 -3.25 0.99
C PHE A 35 8.15 -4.59 0.41
N ILE A 36 7.86 -4.64 -0.90
CA ILE A 36 7.40 -5.88 -1.55
C ILE A 36 8.46 -6.98 -1.41
N GLU A 37 9.73 -6.67 -1.69
CA GLU A 37 10.83 -7.62 -1.56
C GLU A 37 10.98 -8.14 -0.12
N PHE A 38 10.87 -7.27 0.89
CA PHE A 38 10.90 -7.65 2.29
C PHE A 38 9.79 -8.65 2.63
N ILE A 39 8.56 -8.37 2.17
CA ILE A 39 7.41 -9.25 2.40
C ILE A 39 7.59 -10.59 1.70
N GLU A 40 7.99 -10.59 0.43
CA GLU A 40 8.21 -11.83 -0.34
C GLU A 40 9.30 -12.71 0.29
N GLN A 41 10.39 -12.10 0.80
CA GLN A 41 11.43 -12.82 1.53
C GLN A 41 10.89 -13.43 2.83
N GLN A 42 10.13 -12.67 3.62
CA GLN A 42 9.57 -13.14 4.88
C GLN A 42 8.61 -14.32 4.71
N PHE A 43 7.89 -14.37 3.58
CA PHE A 43 6.91 -15.42 3.30
C PHE A 43 7.40 -16.50 2.33
N SER A 44 8.55 -16.31 1.68
CA SER A 44 9.09 -17.18 0.63
C SER A 44 8.08 -17.44 -0.50
N VAL A 45 7.23 -16.44 -0.81
CA VAL A 45 6.16 -16.50 -1.82
C VAL A 45 6.03 -15.13 -2.47
N GLN A 46 5.75 -15.08 -3.77
CA GLN A 46 5.47 -13.84 -4.49
C GLN A 46 4.17 -13.18 -4.01
N ALA A 47 4.19 -11.87 -3.88
CA ALA A 47 3.01 -11.10 -3.50
C ALA A 47 2.25 -10.63 -4.74
N THR A 48 0.92 -10.73 -4.71
CA THR A 48 0.10 -9.99 -5.66
C THR A 48 0.01 -8.54 -5.19
N VAL A 49 0.45 -7.62 -6.04
CA VAL A 49 0.49 -6.18 -5.74
C VAL A 49 -0.57 -5.46 -6.56
N GLU A 50 -1.37 -4.63 -5.90
CA GLU A 50 -2.42 -3.82 -6.52
C GLU A 50 -2.33 -2.38 -6.02
N ARG A 51 -2.40 -1.42 -6.93
CA ARG A 51 -2.46 0.00 -6.56
C ARG A 51 -3.80 0.31 -5.90
N ILE A 52 -3.76 1.00 -4.76
CA ILE A 52 -4.99 1.53 -4.15
C ILE A 52 -5.44 2.73 -5.00
N PRO A 53 -6.70 2.78 -5.46
CA PRO A 53 -7.20 3.93 -6.21
C PRO A 53 -7.04 5.24 -5.42
N ALA A 54 -6.65 6.32 -6.10
CA ALA A 54 -6.35 7.61 -5.45
C ALA A 54 -7.52 8.13 -4.58
N GLU A 55 -8.76 7.94 -5.01
CA GLU A 55 -9.96 8.30 -4.23
C GLU A 55 -10.05 7.51 -2.91
N GLN A 56 -9.73 6.22 -2.94
CA GLN A 56 -9.70 5.38 -1.75
C GLN A 56 -8.54 5.78 -0.84
N VAL A 57 -7.36 6.05 -1.38
CA VAL A 57 -6.21 6.56 -0.63
C VAL A 57 -6.56 7.86 0.09
N HIS A 58 -7.15 8.82 -0.61
CA HIS A 58 -7.60 10.09 -0.03
C HIS A 58 -8.66 9.86 1.06
N THR A 59 -9.60 8.94 0.84
CA THR A 59 -10.62 8.57 1.83
C THR A 59 -9.99 7.95 3.07
N ILE A 60 -9.00 7.06 2.90
CA ILE A 60 -8.25 6.48 4.00
C ILE A 60 -7.59 7.61 4.78
N VAL A 61 -6.75 8.43 4.15
CA VAL A 61 -6.03 9.52 4.83
C VAL A 61 -6.97 10.49 5.54
N SER A 62 -7.96 11.07 4.85
CA SER A 62 -8.86 12.09 5.41
C SER A 62 -9.71 11.60 6.59
N ARG A 63 -10.04 10.30 6.64
CA ARG A 63 -10.80 9.70 7.77
C ARG A 63 -9.91 9.35 8.97
N ASN A 64 -8.61 9.33 8.79
CA ASN A 64 -7.69 8.65 9.67
C ASN A 64 -6.50 9.50 10.11
N LEU A 65 -6.21 10.59 9.43
CA LEU A 65 -5.12 11.49 9.76
C LEU A 65 -5.70 12.80 10.30
N ASP A 66 -5.01 13.43 11.25
CA ASP A 66 -5.36 14.77 11.67
C ASP A 66 -5.33 15.74 10.49
N ARG A 67 -6.38 16.56 10.33
CA ARG A 67 -6.50 17.51 9.22
C ARG A 67 -5.32 18.47 9.09
N ARG A 68 -4.62 18.79 10.18
CA ARG A 68 -3.43 19.66 10.14
C ARG A 68 -2.25 18.94 9.51
N LEU A 69 -2.10 17.64 9.77
CA LEU A 69 -1.07 16.80 9.14
C LEU A 69 -1.42 16.50 7.69
N GLU A 70 -2.69 16.23 7.41
CA GLU A 70 -3.19 15.98 6.05
C GLU A 70 -2.84 17.12 5.09
N LYS A 71 -3.01 18.37 5.54
CA LYS A 71 -2.70 19.58 4.76
C LYS A 71 -1.21 19.76 4.41
N LEU A 72 -0.32 19.05 5.10
CA LEU A 72 1.13 19.12 4.86
C LEU A 72 1.61 18.07 3.86
N ILE A 73 0.73 17.14 3.45
CA ILE A 73 1.04 16.11 2.47
C ILE A 73 1.09 16.72 1.08
N ILE A 74 2.19 16.48 0.37
CA ILE A 74 2.34 16.85 -1.05
C ILE A 74 1.76 15.78 -1.95
N LYS A 75 1.97 14.51 -1.58
CA LYS A 75 1.54 13.35 -2.35
C LYS A 75 1.22 12.21 -1.42
N VAL A 76 0.20 11.43 -1.79
CA VAL A 76 -0.09 10.18 -1.12
C VAL A 76 -0.37 9.09 -2.15
N ASP A 77 0.31 7.97 -1.98
CA ASP A 77 0.13 6.76 -2.77
C ASP A 77 -0.13 5.57 -1.84
N GLY A 78 -0.65 4.49 -2.42
CA GLY A 78 -0.82 3.26 -1.67
C GLY A 78 -0.83 2.01 -2.55
N ILE A 79 -0.46 0.89 -1.94
CA ILE A 79 -0.55 -0.44 -2.52
C ILE A 79 -1.17 -1.42 -1.53
N ASN A 80 -1.94 -2.35 -2.07
CA ASN A 80 -2.38 -3.56 -1.38
C ASN A 80 -1.49 -4.72 -1.82
N LEU A 81 -1.02 -5.51 -0.86
CA LEU A 81 -0.33 -6.76 -1.08
C LEU A 81 -1.20 -7.91 -0.59
N ARG A 82 -1.36 -8.91 -1.43
CA ARG A 82 -2.02 -10.18 -1.08
C ARG A 82 -1.06 -11.33 -1.28
N ILE A 83 -0.89 -12.15 -0.26
CA ILE A 83 -0.10 -13.38 -0.31
C ILE A 83 -1.05 -14.54 -0.15
N MET A 84 -1.17 -15.33 -1.23
CA MET A 84 -1.95 -16.55 -1.22
C MET A 84 -1.05 -17.68 -0.69
N PRO A 85 -1.38 -18.29 0.46
CA PRO A 85 -0.64 -19.45 0.93
C PRO A 85 -0.80 -20.60 -0.05
N ILE A 86 0.26 -21.39 -0.22
CA ILE A 86 0.27 -22.59 -1.08
C ILE A 86 -0.83 -23.59 -0.67
N ASN A 87 -1.22 -23.57 0.61
CA ASN A 87 -2.33 -24.34 1.14
C ASN A 87 -3.58 -23.45 1.26
N ASN A 88 -4.58 -23.69 0.42
CA ASN A 88 -5.85 -22.93 0.36
C ASN A 88 -6.71 -23.01 1.63
N THR A 89 -6.30 -23.79 2.63
CA THR A 89 -6.95 -23.84 3.95
C THR A 89 -6.51 -22.70 4.88
N VAL A 90 -5.48 -21.95 4.51
CA VAL A 90 -4.95 -20.82 5.29
C VAL A 90 -5.49 -19.52 4.71
N THR A 91 -5.99 -18.64 5.58
CA THR A 91 -6.50 -17.32 5.19
C THR A 91 -5.39 -16.52 4.47
N PRO A 92 -5.68 -15.91 3.31
CA PRO A 92 -4.74 -15.03 2.63
C PRO A 92 -4.23 -13.93 3.56
N ILE A 93 -2.94 -13.60 3.41
CA ILE A 93 -2.35 -12.47 4.12
C ILE A 93 -2.60 -11.23 3.28
N GLN A 94 -3.24 -10.24 3.87
CA GLN A 94 -3.50 -8.96 3.24
C GLN A 94 -2.81 -7.87 4.04
N LEU A 95 -1.96 -7.10 3.36
CA LEU A 95 -1.23 -5.97 3.90
C LEU A 95 -1.46 -4.78 2.98
N ALA A 96 -1.40 -3.58 3.54
CA ALA A 96 -1.43 -2.35 2.78
C ALA A 96 -0.27 -1.46 3.21
N LEU A 97 0.31 -0.76 2.24
CA LEU A 97 1.33 0.27 2.44
C LEU A 97 0.76 1.59 1.92
N LEU A 98 0.83 2.64 2.74
CA LEU A 98 0.66 4.03 2.31
C LEU A 98 2.00 4.74 2.35
N GLU A 99 2.25 5.54 1.34
CA GLU A 99 3.39 6.42 1.25
C GLU A 99 2.89 7.87 1.30
N LEU A 100 3.29 8.61 2.34
CA LEU A 100 2.93 10.00 2.55
C LEU A 100 4.16 10.87 2.30
N SER A 101 4.20 11.62 1.21
CA SER A 101 5.30 12.54 0.89
C SER A 101 5.05 13.92 1.49
N TYR A 102 6.06 14.45 2.18
CA TYR A 102 6.10 15.81 2.72
C TYR A 102 7.13 16.66 1.98
N LEU A 103 7.12 17.97 2.23
CA LEU A 103 8.04 18.92 1.61
C LEU A 103 9.50 18.63 1.92
N ASP A 104 9.79 18.25 3.16
CA ASP A 104 11.14 18.02 3.66
C ASP A 104 11.14 17.01 4.83
N GLU A 105 12.34 16.56 5.19
CA GLU A 105 12.53 15.59 6.28
C GLU A 105 12.12 16.13 7.64
N VAL A 106 12.18 17.45 7.85
CA VAL A 106 11.79 18.09 9.10
C VAL A 106 10.27 17.99 9.28
N THR A 107 9.52 18.26 8.22
CA THR A 107 8.07 18.16 8.16
C THR A 107 7.64 16.71 8.34
N ALA A 108 8.30 15.77 7.65
CA ALA A 108 8.04 14.33 7.83
C ALA A 108 8.32 13.87 9.27
N ALA A 109 9.44 14.29 9.87
CA ALA A 109 9.77 13.97 11.26
C ALA A 109 8.76 14.57 12.25
N GLN A 110 8.28 15.79 11.99
CA GLN A 110 7.23 16.40 12.79
C GLN A 110 5.91 15.62 12.67
N ALA A 111 5.54 15.18 11.46
CA ALA A 111 4.36 14.36 11.24
C ALA A 111 4.47 13.00 11.95
N LEU A 112 5.62 12.32 11.87
CA LEU A 112 5.89 11.07 12.59
C LEU A 112 5.74 11.24 14.10
N ARG A 113 6.33 12.30 14.67
CA ARG A 113 6.21 12.61 16.10
C ARG A 113 4.77 12.86 16.52
N GLN A 114 3.95 13.47 15.66
CA GLN A 114 2.54 13.69 15.97
C GLN A 114 1.73 12.39 15.89
N LEU A 115 1.99 11.54 14.90
CA LEU A 115 1.42 10.20 14.79
C LEU A 115 1.72 9.34 16.03
N GLY A 116 2.93 9.40 16.58
CA GLY A 116 3.33 8.64 17.78
C GLY A 116 2.79 9.18 19.11
N LYS A 117 2.38 10.46 19.17
CA LYS A 117 1.97 11.14 20.42
C LYS A 117 0.46 11.06 20.73
N SER A 118 -0.35 10.59 19.79
CA SER A 118 -1.81 10.78 19.86
C SER A 118 -2.53 9.68 19.11
N ARG A 119 -3.74 9.38 19.57
CA ARG A 119 -4.74 8.51 18.92
C ARG A 119 -5.24 9.12 17.58
N TYR A 120 -4.33 9.56 16.69
CA TYR A 120 -4.69 10.36 15.52
C TYR A 120 -5.37 9.58 14.41
N PHE A 121 -5.41 8.25 14.50
CA PHE A 121 -6.42 7.43 13.83
C PHE A 121 -7.72 7.49 14.63
N GLN A 122 -8.54 8.50 14.33
CA GLN A 122 -9.81 8.79 15.00
C GLN A 122 -10.76 7.59 14.91
N HIS A 123 -10.89 6.75 15.94
CA HIS A 123 -11.95 5.72 16.14
C HIS A 123 -12.37 4.89 14.90
N SER A 124 -11.50 4.80 13.90
CA SER A 124 -11.71 4.08 12.67
C SER A 124 -11.02 2.74 12.89
N LYS A 125 -11.81 1.66 12.90
CA LYS A 125 -11.34 0.29 13.08
C LYS A 125 -10.38 -0.18 11.97
N ILE A 126 -9.94 0.71 11.08
CA ILE A 126 -9.38 0.38 9.76
C ILE A 126 -7.85 0.27 9.82
N LEU A 127 -7.17 1.00 10.72
CA LEU A 127 -5.71 1.07 10.75
C LEU A 127 -5.11 0.56 12.07
N ILE A 128 -5.74 -0.41 12.72
CA ILE A 128 -5.14 -1.06 13.89
C ILE A 128 -5.13 -2.57 13.62
N PRO A 129 -3.95 -3.23 13.53
CA PRO A 129 -2.62 -2.68 13.78
C PRO A 129 -2.06 -1.88 12.60
N PHE A 130 -1.20 -0.90 12.90
CA PHE A 130 -0.34 -0.24 11.93
C PHE A 130 1.07 -0.05 12.50
N SER A 131 2.04 0.14 11.61
CA SER A 131 3.40 0.59 11.91
C SER A 131 3.79 1.69 10.94
N VAL A 132 4.65 2.60 11.40
CA VAL A 132 5.08 3.76 10.62
C VAL A 132 6.58 3.97 10.75
N VAL A 133 7.22 4.29 9.63
CA VAL A 133 8.64 4.64 9.57
C VAL A 133 8.86 5.85 8.65
N GLN A 134 9.86 6.66 8.98
CA GLN A 134 10.27 7.78 8.14
C GLN A 134 11.37 7.36 7.16
N ALA A 135 11.20 7.74 5.90
CA ALA A 135 12.11 7.47 4.79
C ALA A 135 12.48 8.80 4.10
N GLY A 136 13.47 9.52 4.62
CA GLY A 136 13.75 10.89 4.16
C GLY A 136 12.56 11.83 4.40
N HIS A 137 11.98 12.38 3.33
CA HIS A 137 10.79 13.25 3.39
C HIS A 137 9.46 12.49 3.29
N GLN A 138 9.47 11.15 3.31
CA GLN A 138 8.28 10.31 3.27
C GLN A 138 8.01 9.64 4.61
N LEU A 139 6.74 9.34 4.88
CA LEU A 139 6.32 8.37 5.89
C LEU A 139 5.71 7.15 5.20
N LEU A 140 6.20 5.97 5.57
CA LEU A 140 5.69 4.68 5.13
C LEU A 140 4.82 4.11 6.24
N ILE A 141 3.54 3.90 5.96
CA ILE A 141 2.57 3.34 6.91
C ILE A 141 2.14 1.97 6.42
N VAL A 142 2.44 0.94 7.20
CA VAL A 142 2.03 -0.44 6.92
C VAL A 142 0.91 -0.83 7.85
N PHE A 143 -0.16 -1.41 7.31
CA PHE A 143 -1.32 -1.84 8.10
C PHE A 143 -2.00 -3.07 7.51
N THR A 144 -2.95 -3.63 8.25
CA THR A 144 -3.85 -4.68 7.77
C THR A 144 -5.26 -4.44 8.30
N GLU A 145 -6.26 -4.65 7.45
CA GLU A 145 -7.67 -4.68 7.87
C GLU A 145 -8.06 -6.06 8.44
N ASN A 146 -7.25 -7.10 8.19
CA ASN A 146 -7.50 -8.46 8.67
C ASN A 146 -6.76 -8.71 10.00
N THR A 147 -7.30 -8.11 11.07
CA THR A 147 -6.71 -8.17 12.42
C THR A 147 -6.72 -9.57 13.03
N GLU A 148 -7.58 -10.45 12.53
CA GLU A 148 -7.66 -11.86 12.95
C GLU A 148 -6.52 -12.70 12.35
N ASN A 149 -5.89 -12.24 11.27
CA ASN A 149 -4.72 -12.89 10.69
C ASN A 149 -3.46 -12.57 11.52
N SER A 150 -3.07 -13.51 12.38
CA SER A 150 -1.90 -13.37 13.25
C SER A 150 -0.59 -13.15 12.49
N ARG A 151 -0.46 -13.69 11.28
CA ARG A 151 0.73 -13.50 10.42
C ARG A 151 0.78 -12.09 9.85
N ALA A 152 -0.35 -11.57 9.35
CA ALA A 152 -0.45 -10.18 8.90
C ALA A 152 -0.15 -9.21 10.05
N THR A 153 -0.74 -9.45 11.22
CA THR A 153 -0.50 -8.67 12.43
C THR A 153 0.96 -8.72 12.88
N ALA A 154 1.62 -9.87 12.77
CA ALA A 154 3.03 -10.02 13.12
C ALA A 154 3.95 -9.22 12.17
N VAL A 155 3.66 -9.20 10.86
CA VAL A 155 4.39 -8.35 9.90
C VAL A 155 4.28 -6.89 10.28
N VAL A 156 3.06 -6.41 10.54
CA VAL A 156 2.84 -5.01 10.92
C VAL A 156 3.64 -4.70 12.20
N LYS A 157 3.51 -5.51 13.26
CA LYS A 157 4.20 -5.27 14.54
C LYS A 157 5.72 -5.31 14.44
N ASN A 158 6.27 -6.16 13.58
CA ASN A 158 7.71 -6.33 13.40
C ASN A 158 8.24 -5.51 12.23
N PHE A 159 7.42 -4.62 11.66
CA PHE A 159 7.84 -3.77 10.56
C PHE A 159 9.00 -2.87 11.05
N PRO A 160 10.07 -2.70 10.25
CA PRO A 160 11.24 -1.94 10.69
C PRO A 160 10.86 -0.53 11.14
N THR A 161 11.35 -0.13 12.31
CA THR A 161 11.17 1.22 12.85
C THR A 161 12.16 2.23 12.25
N GLU A 162 13.11 1.75 11.47
CA GLU A 162 14.09 2.51 10.71
C GLU A 162 14.19 1.91 9.30
N VAL A 163 14.19 2.75 8.26
CA VAL A 163 14.35 2.25 6.89
C VAL A 163 15.76 1.68 6.77
N CYS A 164 15.84 0.36 6.56
CA CYS A 164 17.11 -0.34 6.42
C CYS A 164 17.92 0.29 5.27
N SER A 165 18.99 1.00 5.64
CA SER A 165 19.93 1.64 4.69
C SER A 165 20.58 0.62 3.75
N GLU A 166 20.68 -0.64 4.17
CA GLU A 166 21.20 -1.76 3.37
C GLU A 166 20.23 -2.26 2.30
N CYS A 167 18.91 -2.01 2.42
CA CYS A 167 17.94 -2.33 1.38
C CYS A 167 18.03 -1.34 0.21
N ARG A 168 18.27 -0.05 0.50
CA ARG A 168 18.46 0.99 -0.51
C ARG A 168 19.70 0.75 -1.38
N SER A 169 20.78 0.22 -0.79
CA SER A 169 22.04 -0.03 -1.51
C SER A 169 21.97 -1.22 -2.48
N LYS A 170 21.02 -2.15 -2.29
CA LYS A 170 20.80 -3.27 -3.22
C LYS A 170 19.91 -2.89 -4.41
N SER A 171 18.92 -2.03 -4.22
CA SER A 171 18.05 -1.56 -5.32
C SER A 171 18.70 -0.54 -6.27
N GLY A 172 19.85 0.04 -5.91
CA GLY A 172 20.60 1.00 -6.73
C GLY A 172 21.65 0.38 -7.67
N LYS A 173 21.71 -0.95 -7.77
CA LYS A 173 22.63 -1.68 -8.68
C LYS A 173 21.85 -2.41 -9.77
N THR A 174 21.23 -1.64 -10.67
CA THR A 174 20.86 -2.10 -12.03
C THR A 174 21.06 -0.95 -12.98
#